data_AF-A0A4Z0GZ21-F1
#
_entry.id   AF-A0A4Z0GZ21-F1
#
_cell.length_a   1.000
_cell.length_b   1.000
_cell.length_c   1.000
_cell.angle_alpha   90.00
_cell.angle_beta   90.00
_cell.angle_gamma   90.00
#
_symmetry.space_group_name_H-M   'P 1'
#
loop_
_entity.id
_entity.type
_entity.pdbx_description
1 polymer ?
#
loop_
_entity_poly.entity_id
_entity_poly.type
_entity_poly.pdbx_seq_one_letter_code
_entity_poly.pdbx_strand_id
1 'polypeptide(L)'
;MRHPYENYQRAQLGTILLALVLAVVAIFQLEHQWIILLMFYVLAGSLVFDALIELKKQQRIYAIIQLLRAIIIFLFTTILFF
;
A
#
# COMPACT_ATOMS: atom_id res chain seq x y z
N MET A 1 2.84 8.87 -26.63
CA MET A 1 3.82 9.55 -25.75
C MET A 1 3.83 8.80 -24.43
N ARG A 2 4.92 8.11 -24.07
CA ARG A 2 5.05 7.33 -22.82
C ARG A 2 5.00 8.31 -21.64
N HIS A 3 3.91 8.32 -20.87
CA HIS A 3 3.85 9.15 -19.67
C HIS A 3 4.82 8.57 -18.64
N PRO A 4 5.76 9.35 -18.10
CA PRO A 4 6.77 8.88 -17.14
C PRO A 4 6.20 8.38 -15.79
N TYR A 5 4.87 8.37 -15.65
CA TYR A 5 4.12 7.94 -14.47
C TYR A 5 3.48 6.55 -14.63
N GLU A 6 3.39 6.02 -15.85
CA GLU A 6 2.74 4.72 -16.10
C GLU A 6 3.40 3.59 -15.32
N ASN A 7 4.73 3.61 -15.16
CA ASN A 7 5.43 2.57 -14.43
C ASN A 7 5.08 2.56 -12.94
N TYR A 8 4.95 3.74 -12.32
CA TYR A 8 4.56 3.85 -10.91
C TYR A 8 3.09 3.49 -10.72
N GLN A 9 2.21 3.91 -11.64
CA GLN A 9 0.81 3.50 -11.60
C GLN A 9 0.64 1.99 -11.80
N ARG A 10 1.40 1.37 -12.69
CA ARG A 10 1.41 -0.09 -12.85
C ARG A 10 1.94 -0.79 -11.61
N ALA A 11 2.98 -0.26 -10.97
CA ALA A 11 3.49 -0.78 -9.71
C ALA A 11 2.45 -0.68 -8.58
N GLN A 12 1.77 0.47 -8.45
CA GLN A 12 0.69 0.69 -7.50
C GLN A 12 -0.47 -0.29 -7.74
N LEU A 13 -0.94 -0.42 -8.98
CA LEU A 13 -1.99 -1.38 -9.34
C LEU A 13 -1.56 -2.82 -9.03
N GLY A 14 -0.30 -3.16 -9.31
CA GLY A 14 0.29 -4.44 -8.96
C GLY A 14 0.27 -4.71 -7.45
N THR A 15 0.64 -3.72 -6.63
CA THR A 15 0.58 -3.84 -5.17
C THR A 15 -0.84 -3.95 -4.63
N ILE A 16 -1.82 -3.25 -5.22
CA ILE A 16 -3.23 -3.37 -4.84
C ILE A 16 -3.75 -4.75 -5.21
N LEU A 17 -3.45 -5.25 -6.42
CA LEU A 17 -3.80 -6.61 -6.83
C LEU A 17 -3.19 -7.65 -5.90
N LEU A 18 -1.92 -7.49 -5.53
CA LEU A 18 -1.24 -8.37 -4.59
C LEU A 18 -1.90 -8.33 -3.20
N ALA A 19 -2.22 -7.13 -2.69
CA ALA A 19 -2.94 -6.98 -1.43
C ALA A 19 -4.31 -7.67 -1.47
N LEU A 20 -5.00 -7.63 -2.60
CA LEU A 20 -6.29 -8.26 -2.79
C LEU A 20 -6.18 -9.79 -2.80
N VAL A 21 -5.17 -10.35 -3.46
CA VAL A 21 -4.87 -11.79 -3.40
C VAL A 21 -4.53 -12.22 -1.96
N LEU A 22 -3.69 -11.44 -1.27
CA LEU A 22 -3.34 -11.69 0.12
C LEU A 22 -4.57 -11.61 1.04
N ALA A 23 -5.51 -10.69 0.78
CA ALA A 23 -6.76 -10.60 1.53
C ALA A 23 -7.60 -11.86 1.38
N VAL A 24 -7.73 -12.38 0.16
CA VAL A 24 -8.45 -13.63 -0.10
C VAL A 24 -7.77 -14.80 0.61
N VAL A 25 -6.45 -14.91 0.53
CA VAL A 25 -5.69 -15.97 1.21
C VAL A 25 -5.82 -15.86 2.73
N ALA A 26 -5.75 -14.64 3.29
CA ALA A 26 -5.91 -14.38 4.70
C ALA A 26 -7.27 -14.86 5.24
N ILE A 27 -8.35 -14.71 4.46
CA ILE A 27 -9.70 -15.19 4.83
C ILE A 27 -9.72 -16.71 4.98
N PHE A 28 -9.01 -17.45 4.13
CA PHE A 28 -8.94 -18.91 4.21
C PHE A 28 -7.93 -19.42 5.23
N GLN A 29 -6.92 -18.60 5.60
CA GLN A 29 -5.86 -18.95 6.53
C GLN A 29 -5.84 -18.02 7.75
N LEU A 30 -7.01 -17.81 8.38
CA LEU A 30 -7.18 -16.87 9.50
C LEU A 30 -6.23 -17.14 10.69
N GLU A 31 -5.81 -18.40 10.88
CA GLU A 31 -4.86 -18.79 11.92
C GLU A 31 -3.46 -18.18 11.71
N HIS A 32 -3.10 -17.83 10.47
CA HIS A 32 -1.82 -17.24 10.12
C HIS A 32 -1.88 -15.72 10.20
N GLN A 33 -1.85 -15.19 11.42
CA GLN A 33 -1.87 -13.75 11.70
C GLN A 33 -0.76 -12.99 10.92
N TRP A 34 0.36 -13.66 10.61
CA TRP A 34 1.46 -13.12 9.79
C TRP A 34 1.04 -12.73 8.36
N ILE A 35 0.09 -13.45 7.75
CA ILE A 35 -0.41 -13.15 6.40
C ILE A 35 -1.22 -11.84 6.41
N ILE A 36 -1.98 -11.63 7.49
CA ILE A 36 -2.76 -10.41 7.71
C ILE A 36 -1.80 -9.22 7.87
N LEU A 37 -0.73 -9.37 8.66
CA LEU A 37 0.31 -8.34 8.80
C LEU A 37 1.00 -8.03 7.46
N LEU A 38 1.34 -9.07 6.69
CA LEU A 38 1.93 -8.90 5.35
C LEU A 38 0.98 -8.15 4.41
N MET A 39 -0.31 -8.47 4.41
CA MET A 39 -1.33 -7.77 3.62
C MET A 39 -1.36 -6.27 3.95
N PHE A 40 -1.35 -5.93 5.24
CA PHE A 40 -1.33 -4.54 5.68
C PHE A 40 -0.05 -3.80 5.28
N TYR A 41 1.10 -4.47 5.30
CA TYR A 41 2.36 -3.90 4.81
C TYR A 41 2.34 -3.69 3.29
N VAL A 42 1.75 -4.62 2.53
CA VAL A 42 1.57 -4.45 1.09
C VAL A 42 0.62 -3.27 0.79
N LEU A 43 -0.44 -3.09 1.58
CA LEU A 43 -1.33 -1.92 1.50
C LEU A 43 -0.61 -0.61 1.83
N ALA A 44 0.20 -0.58 2.90
CA ALA A 44 1.01 0.59 3.23
C ALA A 44 1.99 0.93 2.09
N GLY A 45 2.63 -0.09 1.48
CA GLY A 45 3.48 0.08 0.30
C GLY A 45 2.73 0.67 -0.89
N SER A 46 1.51 0.22 -1.16
CA SER A 46 0.65 0.80 -2.21
C SER A 46 0.39 2.29 -2.00
N LEU A 47 0.18 2.72 -0.76
CA LEU A 47 -0.03 4.14 -0.44
C LEU A 47 1.24 4.97 -0.61
N VAL A 48 2.42 4.39 -0.37
CA VAL A 48 3.70 5.03 -0.68
C VAL A 48 3.87 5.21 -2.19
N PHE A 49 3.51 4.22 -3.00
CA PHE A 49 3.52 4.37 -4.46
C PHE A 49 2.57 5.47 -4.93
N ASP A 50 1.38 5.57 -4.33
CA ASP A 50 0.43 6.65 -4.62
C ASP A 50 1.00 8.03 -4.25
N ALA A 51 1.63 8.14 -3.08
CA ALA A 51 2.31 9.37 -2.66
C ALA A 51 3.43 9.78 -3.63
N LEU A 52 4.20 8.81 -4.15
CA LEU A 52 5.27 9.07 -5.13
C LEU A 52 4.71 9.54 -6.48
N ILE A 53 3.58 8.97 -6.93
CA ILE A 53 2.88 9.41 -8.13
C ILE A 53 2.40 10.84 -7.97
N GLU A 54 1.82 11.16 -6.81
CA GLU A 54 1.23 12.46 -6.54
C GLU A 54 2.28 13.56 -6.36
N LEU A 55 3.43 13.22 -5.75
CA LEU A 55 4.61 14.07 -5.70
C LEU A 55 5.11 14.40 -7.11
N LYS A 56 5.10 13.40 -7.99
CA LYS A 56 5.48 13.53 -9.40
C LYS A 56 4.49 14.34 -10.25
N LYS A 57 3.23 14.41 -9.84
CA LYS A 57 2.20 15.33 -10.40
C LYS A 57 2.25 16.74 -9.80
N GLN A 58 3.25 17.04 -8.97
CA GLN A 58 3.38 18.30 -8.19
C GLN A 58 2.26 18.55 -7.17
N GLN A 59 1.43 17.55 -6.89
CA GLN A 59 0.34 17.63 -5.93
C GLN A 59 0.82 17.27 -4.51
N ARG A 60 1.64 18.15 -3.94
CA ARG A 60 2.35 17.88 -2.67
C ARG A 60 1.42 17.58 -1.49
N ILE A 61 0.27 18.24 -1.41
CA ILE A 61 -0.70 18.03 -0.31
C ILE A 61 -1.21 16.59 -0.32
N TYR A 62 -1.64 16.09 -1.48
CA TYR A 62 -2.15 14.73 -1.61
C TYR A 62 -1.04 13.69 -1.39
N ALA A 63 0.19 13.96 -1.82
CA ALA A 63 1.34 13.10 -1.53
C ALA A 63 1.56 12.97 -0.01
N ILE A 64 1.52 14.08 0.72
CA ILE A 64 1.67 14.10 2.18
C ILE A 64 0.54 13.32 2.86
N ILE A 65 -0.71 13.50 2.41
CA ILE A 65 -1.87 12.77 2.95
C ILE A 65 -1.69 11.26 2.80
N GLN A 66 -1.29 10.78 1.61
CA GLN A 66 -1.10 9.36 1.38
C GLN A 66 0.08 8.79 2.17
N LEU A 67 1.14 9.56 2.34
CA LEU A 67 2.30 9.17 3.14
C LEU A 67 1.96 9.09 4.63
N LEU A 68 1.18 10.02 5.17
CA LEU A 68 0.62 9.96 6.52
C LEU A 68 -0.27 8.72 6.72
N ARG A 69 -1.15 8.42 5.75
CA ARG A 69 -1.98 7.20 5.81
C ARG A 69 -1.14 5.93 5.82
N ALA A 70 -0.09 5.86 5.00
CA ALA A 70 0.83 4.73 4.99
C ALA A 70 1.51 4.53 6.35
N ILE A 71 1.98 5.62 6.97
CA ILE A 71 2.60 5.60 8.30
C ILE A 71 1.60 5.13 9.36
N ILE A 72 0.38 5.67 9.37
CA ILE A 72 -0.66 5.28 10.34
C ILE A 72 -0.95 3.79 10.24
N ILE A 73 -1.17 3.27 9.03
CA ILE A 73 -1.42 1.83 8.81
C ILE A 73 -0.23 1.01 9.29
N PHE A 74 0.99 1.40 8.92
CA PHE A 74 2.20 0.69 9.32
C PHE A 74 2.39 0.62 10.84
N LEU A 75 2.22 1.76 11.53
CA LEU A 75 2.33 1.82 12.99
C LEU A 75 1.22 1.04 13.68
N PHE A 76 -0.04 1.24 13.29
CA PHE A 76 -1.17 0.53 13.90
C PHE A 76 -1.05 -0.97 13.72
N THR A 77 -0.67 -1.43 12.52
CA THR A 77 -0.59 -2.85 12.22
C THR A 77 0.57 -3.52 12.94
N THR A 78 1.66 -2.79 13.16
CA THR A 78 2.79 -3.27 13.97
C THR A 78 2.42 -3.33 15.46
N ILE A 79 1.76 -2.29 16.00
CA ILE A 79 1.34 -2.23 17.41
C ILE A 79 0.22 -3.22 17.74
N LEU A 80 -0.73 -3.45 16.82
CA LEU A 80 -1.82 -4.41 17.05
C LEU A 80 -1.37 -5.87 16.98
N PHE A 81 -0.23 -6.13 16.33
CA PHE A 81 0.29 -7.47 16.16
C PHE A 81 1.30 -7.89 17.25
N PHE A 82 2.03 -6.93 17.83
CA PHE A 82 2.97 -7.14 18.92
C PHE A 82 2.36 -6.84 20.29
#